data_AF-A0A843G994-F1
#
_entry.id   AF-A0A843G994-F1
#
_cell.length_a   1.000
_cell.length_b   1.000
_cell.length_c   1.000
_cell.angle_alpha   90.00
_cell.angle_beta   90.00
_cell.angle_gamma   90.00
#
_symmetry.space_group_name_H-M   'P 1'
#
loop_
_entity.id
_entity.type
_entity.pdbx_description
1 polymer ?
#
loop_
_entity_poly.entity_id
_entity_poly.type
_entity_poly.pdbx_seq_one_letter_code
_entity_poly.pdbx_strand_id
1 'polypeptide(L)'
;LETMTYYKSTWPAIAKEDLKEGDEVGLYMENGRLYASINAQTDAYADVILDTKKGFDVPLTNLKGIIEIKESKILIISLPPIKQGGSRSADIDLIKEIYDEKYENYGLSSSDKVAAIGTTSHVIADALDIPVDIEFGVSEAAQSAVRKGLNVLILSIGDMSKNIAKDLEDANVPYQVIDAKKSNMEI
;
A
#
# COMPACT_ATOMS: atom_id res chain seq x y z
N LEU A 1 -38.81 23.01 -20.21
CA LEU A 1 -37.34 22.99 -20.33
C LEU A 1 -36.79 22.39 -19.05
N GLU A 2 -36.62 21.07 -19.02
CA GLU A 2 -35.90 20.42 -17.93
C GLU A 2 -34.42 20.73 -18.12
N THR A 3 -33.88 21.55 -17.24
CA THR A 3 -32.44 21.80 -17.18
C THR A 3 -31.81 20.52 -16.63
N MET A 4 -31.44 19.60 -17.52
CA MET A 4 -30.58 18.46 -17.18
C MET A 4 -29.24 19.02 -16.71
N THR A 5 -29.09 19.16 -15.40
CA THR A 5 -27.83 19.51 -14.78
C THR A 5 -26.98 18.23 -14.80
N TYR A 6 -26.23 18.01 -15.88
CA TYR A 6 -25.16 17.03 -15.85
C TYR A 6 -24.18 17.49 -14.78
N TYR A 7 -24.22 16.88 -13.60
CA TYR A 7 -23.10 16.97 -12.68
C TYR A 7 -21.91 16.32 -13.39
N LYS A 8 -21.10 17.11 -14.09
CA LYS A 8 -19.75 16.68 -14.46
C LYS A 8 -19.05 16.41 -13.14
N SER A 9 -18.76 15.15 -12.86
CA SER A 9 -18.04 14.76 -11.66
C SER A 9 -16.68 15.46 -11.67
N THR A 10 -16.43 16.30 -10.67
CA THR A 10 -15.11 16.91 -10.46
C THR A 10 -14.27 15.93 -9.66
N TRP A 11 -13.09 15.59 -10.16
CA TRP A 11 -12.16 14.69 -9.48
C TRP A 11 -10.96 15.45 -8.95
N PRO A 12 -10.54 15.20 -7.71
CA PRO A 12 -9.30 15.76 -7.18
C PRO A 12 -8.10 14.89 -7.58
N ALA A 13 -6.98 15.54 -7.92
CA ALA A 13 -5.65 14.94 -7.98
C ALA A 13 -4.63 15.90 -7.36
N ILE A 14 -3.37 15.50 -7.22
CA ILE A 14 -2.29 16.40 -6.77
C ILE A 14 -1.54 16.93 -7.99
N ALA A 15 -1.41 18.25 -8.11
CA ALA A 15 -0.66 18.86 -9.19
C ALA A 15 0.86 18.58 -9.03
N LYS A 16 1.49 17.94 -10.03
CA LYS A 16 2.94 17.65 -9.99
C LYS A 16 3.81 18.86 -10.37
N GLU A 17 3.20 19.84 -11.03
CA GLU A 17 3.74 21.15 -11.40
C GLU A 17 2.65 22.23 -11.27
N ASP A 18 2.98 23.49 -11.56
CA ASP A 18 1.98 24.53 -11.68
C ASP A 18 1.12 24.26 -12.92
N LEU A 19 -0.20 24.25 -12.75
CA LEU A 19 -1.20 23.98 -13.77
C LEU A 19 -2.11 25.19 -13.96
N LYS A 20 -2.57 25.40 -15.18
CA LYS A 20 -3.51 26.46 -15.57
C LYS A 20 -4.88 25.89 -15.90
N GLU A 21 -5.91 26.69 -15.64
CA GLU A 21 -7.26 26.38 -16.12
C GLU A 21 -7.23 26.11 -17.64
N GLY A 22 -7.84 24.99 -18.05
CA GLY A 22 -7.88 24.52 -19.43
C GLY A 22 -6.70 23.66 -19.87
N ASP A 23 -5.67 23.46 -19.05
CA ASP A 23 -4.60 22.51 -19.34
C ASP A 23 -5.16 21.07 -19.41
N GLU A 24 -4.75 20.30 -20.43
CA GLU A 24 -4.95 18.85 -20.46
C GLU A 24 -3.76 18.18 -19.76
N VAL A 25 -4.04 17.28 -18.82
CA VAL A 25 -3.04 16.62 -17.99
C VAL A 25 -3.17 15.10 -18.07
N GLY A 26 -2.04 14.40 -18.06
CA GLY A 26 -1.98 12.97 -17.81
C GLY A 26 -2.15 12.67 -16.32
N LEU A 27 -2.81 11.54 -16.02
CA LEU A 27 -3.11 11.09 -14.66
C LEU A 27 -2.39 9.78 -14.34
N TYR A 28 -1.76 9.72 -13.16
CA TYR A 28 -1.06 8.52 -12.70
C TYR A 28 -1.07 8.39 -11.18
N MET A 29 -0.89 7.15 -10.71
CA MET A 29 -0.73 6.83 -9.30
C MET A 29 0.74 6.89 -8.91
N GLU A 30 1.04 7.58 -7.82
CA GLU A 30 2.37 7.60 -7.21
C GLU A 30 2.19 7.57 -5.68
N ASN A 31 2.86 6.64 -5.00
CA ASN A 31 2.77 6.48 -3.54
C ASN A 31 1.32 6.40 -3.03
N GLY A 32 0.44 5.71 -3.78
CA GLY A 32 -0.97 5.50 -3.47
C GLY A 32 -1.88 6.72 -3.63
N ARG A 33 -1.37 7.78 -4.27
CA ARG A 33 -2.07 9.05 -4.51
C ARG A 33 -2.15 9.32 -6.01
N LEU A 34 -3.24 9.94 -6.43
CA LEU A 34 -3.45 10.34 -7.81
C LEU A 34 -2.77 11.68 -8.06
N TYR A 35 -1.91 11.75 -9.07
CA TYR A 35 -1.25 12.96 -9.54
C TYR A 35 -1.72 13.35 -10.94
N ALA A 36 -1.60 14.64 -11.23
CA ALA A 36 -1.86 15.23 -12.52
C ALA A 36 -0.62 15.99 -13.01
N SER A 37 -0.27 15.83 -14.28
CA SER A 37 0.89 16.48 -14.90
C SER A 37 0.69 16.67 -16.41
N ILE A 38 1.06 17.84 -16.94
CA ILE A 38 1.12 18.10 -18.38
C ILE A 38 2.22 17.29 -19.08
N ASN A 39 3.20 16.80 -18.31
CA ASN A 39 4.33 16.04 -18.82
C ASN A 39 4.14 14.51 -18.70
N ALA A 40 3.06 14.06 -18.05
CA ALA A 40 2.78 12.64 -17.91
C ALA A 40 2.20 12.06 -19.20
N GLN A 41 2.89 11.07 -19.77
CA GLN A 41 2.42 10.28 -20.90
C GLN A 41 1.78 9.00 -20.36
N THR A 42 0.46 9.03 -20.16
CA THR A 42 -0.32 7.97 -19.50
C THR A 42 -1.58 7.68 -20.32
N ASP A 43 -2.28 6.57 -20.09
CA ASP A 43 -3.54 6.34 -20.82
C ASP A 43 -4.75 7.10 -20.25
N ALA A 44 -4.62 7.66 -19.04
CA ALA A 44 -5.64 8.49 -18.41
C ALA A 44 -5.34 9.99 -18.53
N TYR A 45 -6.37 10.77 -18.83
CA TYR A 45 -6.27 12.22 -19.03
C TYR A 45 -7.48 12.96 -18.46
N ALA A 46 -7.30 14.24 -18.13
CA ALA A 46 -8.36 15.14 -17.72
C ALA A 46 -8.02 16.61 -18.00
N ASP A 47 -9.02 17.48 -17.92
CA ASP A 47 -8.85 18.93 -18.08
C ASP A 47 -8.88 19.62 -16.72
N VAL A 48 -7.97 20.58 -16.51
CA VAL A 48 -7.89 21.40 -15.29
C VAL A 48 -8.99 22.46 -15.26
N ILE A 49 -9.71 22.56 -14.14
CA ILE A 49 -10.82 23.52 -13.98
C ILE A 49 -10.36 24.83 -13.33
N LEU A 50 -9.26 24.83 -12.57
CA LEU A 50 -8.75 26.01 -11.86
C LEU A 50 -7.22 26.03 -11.84
N ASP A 51 -6.64 27.22 -12.00
CA ASP A 51 -5.21 27.47 -11.77
C ASP A 51 -4.77 26.87 -10.42
N THR A 52 -3.83 25.93 -10.46
CA THR A 52 -3.40 25.18 -9.27
C THR A 52 -1.88 25.17 -9.18
N LYS A 53 -1.35 25.44 -7.98
CA LYS A 53 0.09 25.37 -7.72
C LYS A 53 0.55 23.94 -7.49
N LYS A 54 1.80 23.64 -7.83
CA LYS A 54 2.43 22.35 -7.53
C LYS A 54 2.18 21.93 -6.07
N GLY A 55 1.75 20.70 -5.86
CA GLY A 55 1.52 20.08 -4.56
C GLY A 55 0.13 20.33 -3.96
N PHE A 56 -0.71 21.17 -4.57
CA PHE A 56 -2.10 21.38 -4.16
C PHE A 56 -3.05 20.43 -4.88
N ASP A 57 -4.27 20.31 -4.33
CA ASP A 57 -5.36 19.59 -4.98
C ASP A 57 -5.84 20.35 -6.21
N VAL A 58 -5.75 19.71 -7.37
CA VAL A 58 -6.25 20.24 -8.65
C VAL A 58 -7.62 19.64 -8.94
N PRO A 59 -8.64 20.48 -9.22
CA PRO A 59 -9.95 20.00 -9.66
C PRO A 59 -9.91 19.68 -11.15
N LEU A 60 -10.34 18.48 -11.51
CA LEU A 60 -10.30 17.93 -12.86
C LEU A 60 -11.69 17.58 -13.38
N THR A 61 -11.90 17.80 -14.68
CA THR A 61 -13.12 17.43 -15.41
C THR A 61 -12.78 16.60 -16.66
N ASN A 62 -13.81 16.07 -17.33
CA ASN A 62 -13.69 15.37 -18.62
C ASN A 62 -12.69 14.20 -18.58
N LEU A 63 -12.68 13.45 -17.48
CA LEU A 63 -11.80 12.29 -17.31
C LEU A 63 -12.03 11.27 -18.42
N LYS A 64 -10.94 10.80 -19.02
CA LYS A 64 -10.92 9.80 -20.09
C LYS A 64 -9.81 8.79 -19.82
N GLY A 65 -9.96 7.60 -20.39
CA GLY A 65 -8.95 6.55 -20.35
C GLY A 65 -8.93 5.75 -19.05
N ILE A 66 -7.82 5.03 -18.83
CA ILE A 66 -7.65 4.11 -17.69
C ILE A 66 -6.40 4.52 -16.90
N ILE A 67 -6.57 4.70 -15.59
CA ILE A 67 -5.43 4.97 -14.70
C ILE A 67 -4.76 3.64 -14.41
N GLU A 68 -3.52 3.49 -14.87
CA GLU A 68 -2.72 2.31 -14.57
C GLU A 68 -2.35 2.29 -13.08
N ILE A 69 -2.58 1.14 -12.45
CA ILE A 69 -2.20 0.87 -11.07
C ILE A 69 -1.19 -0.27 -11.10
N LYS A 70 -0.02 -0.05 -10.49
CA LYS A 70 1.02 -1.06 -10.35
C LYS A 70 0.46 -2.29 -9.63
N GLU A 71 0.65 -3.47 -10.21
CA GLU A 71 0.33 -4.72 -9.52
C GLU A 71 1.16 -4.82 -8.22
N SER A 72 0.44 -4.99 -7.12
CA SER A 72 1.01 -4.98 -5.77
C SER A 72 0.40 -6.09 -4.94
N LYS A 73 1.09 -6.45 -3.86
CA LYS A 73 0.66 -7.58 -3.02
C LYS A 73 1.02 -7.40 -1.55
N ILE A 74 0.54 -8.33 -0.76
CA ILE A 74 0.76 -8.37 0.69
C ILE A 74 1.72 -9.51 1.02
N LEU A 75 2.71 -9.23 1.86
CA LEU A 75 3.52 -10.26 2.50
C LEU A 75 3.25 -10.27 4.00
N ILE A 76 2.78 -11.40 4.52
CA ILE A 76 2.54 -11.60 5.94
C ILE A 76 3.72 -12.38 6.53
N ILE A 77 4.46 -11.75 7.43
CA ILE A 77 5.41 -12.42 8.31
C ILE A 77 4.64 -12.87 9.55
N SER A 78 4.41 -14.17 9.63
CA SER A 78 3.77 -14.82 10.78
C SER A 78 4.80 -15.06 11.87
N LEU A 79 4.56 -14.46 13.03
CA LEU A 79 5.44 -14.48 14.20
C LEU A 79 4.98 -15.53 15.22
N PRO A 80 5.93 -16.07 16.02
CA PRO A 80 5.60 -17.02 17.09
C PRO A 80 4.63 -16.40 18.11
N PRO A 81 3.59 -17.14 18.53
CA PRO A 81 2.75 -16.73 19.65
C PRO A 81 3.55 -16.56 20.95
N ILE A 82 3.07 -15.72 21.87
CA ILE A 82 3.77 -15.47 23.15
C ILE A 82 4.00 -16.76 23.97
N LYS A 83 3.04 -17.70 23.93
CA LYS A 83 3.14 -19.00 24.61
C LYS A 83 4.24 -19.90 24.01
N GLN A 84 4.71 -19.60 22.80
CA GLN A 84 5.80 -20.29 22.12
C GLN A 84 7.11 -19.47 22.13
N GLY A 85 7.18 -18.45 22.98
CA GLY A 85 8.36 -17.60 23.20
C GLY A 85 8.31 -16.23 22.51
N GLY A 86 7.27 -15.95 21.72
CA GLY A 86 7.05 -14.61 21.13
C GLY A 86 8.27 -14.12 20.36
N SER A 87 8.68 -12.88 20.63
CA SER A 87 9.84 -12.24 19.98
C SER A 87 11.15 -12.96 20.25
N ARG A 88 11.28 -13.69 21.36
CA ARG A 88 12.51 -14.45 21.68
C ARG A 88 12.71 -15.65 20.76
N SER A 89 11.62 -16.20 20.25
CA SER A 89 11.61 -17.33 19.32
C SER A 89 11.48 -16.90 17.85
N ALA A 90 11.32 -15.60 17.59
CA ALA A 90 11.22 -15.07 16.25
C ALA A 90 12.61 -15.03 15.59
N ASP A 91 12.66 -15.35 14.29
CA ASP A 91 13.85 -15.25 13.47
C ASP A 91 14.08 -13.78 13.07
N ILE A 92 14.75 -13.04 13.95
CA ILE A 92 15.01 -11.60 13.79
C ILE A 92 15.86 -11.32 12.55
N ASP A 93 16.81 -12.20 12.23
CA ASP A 93 17.70 -12.05 11.08
C ASP A 93 16.91 -12.20 9.77
N LEU A 94 16.01 -13.19 9.69
CA LEU A 94 15.10 -13.35 8.55
C LEU A 94 14.18 -12.13 8.37
N ILE A 95 13.58 -11.63 9.45
CA ILE A 95 12.65 -10.49 9.38
C ILE A 95 13.37 -9.24 8.88
N LYS A 96 14.58 -8.99 9.38
CA LYS A 96 15.44 -7.90 8.93
C LYS A 96 15.84 -8.06 7.45
N GLU A 97 16.25 -9.27 7.05
CA GLU A 97 16.60 -9.58 5.67
C GLU A 97 15.45 -9.31 4.69
N ILE A 98 14.23 -9.72 5.05
CA ILE A 98 13.02 -9.47 4.26
C ILE A 98 12.78 -7.96 4.10
N TYR A 99 12.90 -7.20 5.19
CA TYR A 99 12.61 -5.78 5.21
C TYR A 99 13.65 -4.95 4.44
N ASP A 100 14.94 -5.18 4.69
CA ASP A 100 16.02 -4.32 4.21
C ASP A 100 16.28 -4.47 2.70
N GLU A 101 16.40 -5.71 2.18
CA GLU A 101 17.04 -5.90 0.86
C GLU A 101 16.49 -7.05 0.00
N LYS A 102 15.57 -7.89 0.50
CA LYS A 102 15.20 -9.13 -0.20
C LYS A 102 13.71 -9.38 -0.39
N TYR A 103 12.89 -8.35 -0.28
CA TYR A 103 11.45 -8.44 -0.57
C TYR A 103 11.17 -9.02 -1.98
N GLU A 104 12.07 -8.84 -2.96
CA GLU A 104 12.00 -9.45 -4.30
C GLU A 104 12.03 -10.98 -4.29
N ASN A 105 12.75 -11.60 -3.36
CA ASN A 105 12.77 -13.07 -3.22
C ASN A 105 11.42 -13.63 -2.77
N TYR A 106 10.61 -12.79 -2.13
CA TYR A 106 9.24 -13.05 -1.75
C TYR A 106 8.26 -12.41 -2.75
N GLY A 107 8.79 -12.02 -3.91
CA GLY A 107 8.17 -11.46 -5.10
C GLY A 107 7.57 -10.07 -4.95
N LEU A 108 7.83 -9.36 -3.85
CA LEU A 108 7.44 -7.95 -3.72
C LEU A 108 8.38 -7.13 -4.60
N SER A 109 7.93 -6.01 -5.14
CA SER A 109 8.81 -5.09 -5.88
C SER A 109 9.33 -3.94 -5.01
N SER A 110 8.79 -3.80 -3.80
CA SER A 110 9.15 -2.79 -2.80
C SER A 110 8.46 -3.10 -1.47
N SER A 111 8.87 -2.45 -0.38
CA SER A 111 8.20 -2.45 0.94
C SER A 111 7.55 -1.08 1.21
N ASP A 112 6.51 -0.73 0.45
CA ASP A 112 5.95 0.64 0.46
C ASP A 112 5.22 1.01 1.77
N LYS A 113 4.62 0.01 2.42
CA LYS A 113 3.91 0.13 3.69
C LYS A 113 4.26 -1.04 4.61
N VAL A 114 4.41 -0.76 5.89
CA VAL A 114 4.52 -1.80 6.92
C VAL A 114 3.32 -1.72 7.86
N ALA A 115 2.71 -2.87 8.14
CA ALA A 115 1.70 -3.03 9.15
C ALA A 115 2.21 -3.93 10.28
N ALA A 116 1.82 -3.63 11.51
CA ALA A 116 2.07 -4.50 12.65
C ALA A 116 0.77 -4.72 13.42
N ILE A 117 0.45 -5.98 13.69
CA ILE A 117 -0.71 -6.36 14.51
C ILE A 117 -0.29 -7.29 15.65
N GLY A 118 -0.65 -6.89 16.86
CA GLY A 118 -0.38 -7.64 18.09
C GLY A 118 0.98 -7.31 18.72
N THR A 119 1.08 -7.54 20.04
CA THR A 119 2.20 -7.06 20.87
C THR A 119 3.58 -7.52 20.40
N THR A 120 3.74 -8.79 20.03
CA THR A 120 5.04 -9.31 19.55
C THR A 120 5.50 -8.60 18.27
N SER A 121 4.57 -8.25 17.39
CA SER A 121 4.87 -7.57 16.13
C SER A 121 5.48 -6.19 16.37
N HIS A 122 4.90 -5.41 17.29
CA HIS A 122 5.46 -4.11 17.68
C HIS A 122 6.82 -4.24 18.38
N VAL A 123 6.97 -5.19 19.30
CA VAL A 123 8.27 -5.44 19.97
C VAL A 123 9.38 -5.73 18.97
N ILE A 124 9.09 -6.47 17.90
CA ILE A 124 10.08 -6.77 16.85
C ILE A 124 10.31 -5.56 15.95
N ALA A 125 9.24 -4.86 15.54
CA ALA A 125 9.36 -3.66 14.72
C ALA A 125 10.23 -2.60 15.42
N ASP A 126 9.97 -2.34 16.71
CA ASP A 126 10.75 -1.42 17.54
C ASP A 126 12.21 -1.87 17.67
N ALA A 127 12.46 -3.17 17.87
CA ALA A 127 13.82 -3.70 18.02
C ALA A 127 14.65 -3.63 16.72
N LEU A 128 13.98 -3.54 15.57
CA LEU A 128 14.60 -3.46 14.25
C LEU A 128 14.52 -2.06 13.63
N ASP A 129 13.99 -1.07 14.36
CA ASP A 129 13.71 0.27 13.84
C ASP A 129 12.85 0.28 12.55
N ILE A 130 11.94 -0.70 12.42
CA ILE A 130 11.02 -0.80 11.27
C ILE A 130 9.85 0.18 11.49
N PRO A 131 9.64 1.17 10.62
CA PRO A 131 8.55 2.14 10.76
C PRO A 131 7.21 1.47 10.46
N VAL A 132 6.30 1.48 11.43
CA VAL A 132 4.93 0.95 11.24
C VAL A 132 4.02 2.05 10.72
N ASP A 133 3.48 1.87 9.51
CA ASP A 133 2.50 2.78 8.91
C ASP A 133 1.06 2.46 9.34
N ILE A 134 0.75 1.19 9.61
CA ILE A 134 -0.60 0.68 9.82
C ILE A 134 -0.66 -0.22 11.07
N GLU A 135 -1.39 0.25 12.09
CA GLU A 135 -1.54 -0.48 13.37
C GLU A 135 -2.98 -0.95 13.63
N PHE A 136 -3.96 -0.32 12.99
CA PHE A 136 -5.39 -0.58 13.19
C PHE A 136 -6.07 -0.84 11.84
N GLY A 137 -7.09 -1.71 11.84
CA GLY A 137 -7.78 -2.11 10.60
C GLY A 137 -6.80 -2.69 9.57
N VAL A 138 -5.81 -3.47 10.03
CA VAL A 138 -4.65 -3.90 9.22
C VAL A 138 -5.09 -4.61 7.95
N SER A 139 -6.10 -5.46 8.02
CA SER A 139 -6.64 -6.17 6.84
C SER A 139 -7.17 -5.18 5.81
N GLU A 140 -8.11 -4.31 6.20
CA GLU A 140 -8.78 -3.37 5.30
C GLU A 140 -7.81 -2.30 4.76
N ALA A 141 -6.92 -1.80 5.62
CA ALA A 141 -5.92 -0.82 5.25
C ALA A 141 -4.89 -1.40 4.27
N ALA A 142 -4.42 -2.63 4.49
CA ALA A 142 -3.49 -3.29 3.57
C ALA A 142 -4.13 -3.57 2.21
N GLN A 143 -5.39 -4.03 2.19
CA GLN A 143 -6.13 -4.19 0.94
C GLN A 143 -6.30 -2.87 0.19
N SER A 144 -6.59 -1.77 0.89
CA SER A 144 -6.70 -0.44 0.29
C SER A 144 -5.38 0.04 -0.32
N ALA A 145 -4.26 -0.22 0.37
CA ALA A 145 -2.91 0.10 -0.11
C ALA A 145 -2.58 -0.67 -1.40
N VAL A 146 -2.82 -1.98 -1.45
CA VAL A 146 -2.60 -2.79 -2.66
C VAL A 146 -3.46 -2.33 -3.82
N ARG A 147 -4.74 -2.02 -3.58
CA ARG A 147 -5.63 -1.46 -4.62
C ARG A 147 -5.19 -0.09 -5.13
N LYS A 148 -4.24 0.56 -4.45
CA LYS A 148 -3.62 1.82 -4.84
C LYS A 148 -2.18 1.64 -5.35
N GLY A 149 -1.75 0.41 -5.60
CA GLY A 149 -0.46 0.08 -6.15
C GLY A 149 0.70 0.12 -5.16
N LEU A 150 0.42 -0.17 -3.87
CA LEU A 150 1.43 -0.26 -2.82
C LEU A 150 1.55 -1.68 -2.28
N ASN A 151 2.77 -2.19 -2.23
CA ASN A 151 3.07 -3.43 -1.53
C ASN A 151 3.01 -3.23 -0.02
N VAL A 152 2.55 -4.23 0.71
CA VAL A 152 2.41 -4.17 2.17
C VAL A 152 3.12 -5.34 2.84
N LEU A 153 4.03 -5.05 3.76
CA LEU A 153 4.60 -6.03 4.68
C LEU A 153 3.81 -6.03 5.98
N ILE A 154 3.31 -7.17 6.44
CA ILE A 154 2.52 -7.30 7.66
C ILE A 154 3.25 -8.19 8.67
N LEU A 155 3.60 -7.64 9.83
CA LEU A 155 4.01 -8.43 10.99
C LEU A 155 2.76 -8.84 11.78
N SER A 156 2.48 -10.14 11.87
CA SER A 156 1.27 -10.66 12.52
C SER A 156 1.56 -11.91 13.34
N ILE A 157 0.73 -12.21 14.35
CA ILE A 157 0.99 -13.27 15.31
C ILE A 157 -0.03 -14.40 15.16
N GLY A 158 0.45 -15.65 15.05
CA GLY A 158 -0.38 -16.84 15.24
C GLY A 158 -1.67 -16.84 14.42
N ASP A 159 -2.83 -16.99 15.07
CA ASP A 159 -4.12 -17.06 14.35
C ASP A 159 -4.56 -15.72 13.73
N MET A 160 -3.96 -14.59 14.12
CA MET A 160 -4.25 -13.30 13.46
C MET A 160 -3.77 -13.30 12.01
N SER A 161 -2.65 -13.96 11.69
CA SER A 161 -2.16 -14.05 10.30
C SER A 161 -3.12 -14.87 9.44
N LYS A 162 -3.75 -15.90 10.00
CA LYS A 162 -4.77 -16.72 9.32
C LYS A 162 -6.06 -15.94 9.06
N ASN A 163 -6.51 -15.13 10.03
CA ASN A 163 -7.71 -14.30 9.84
C ASN A 163 -7.47 -13.26 8.74
N ILE A 164 -6.32 -12.58 8.76
CA ILE A 164 -5.94 -11.65 7.69
C ILE A 164 -5.88 -12.37 6.35
N ALA A 165 -5.18 -13.51 6.27
CA ALA A 165 -5.09 -14.31 5.05
C ALA A 165 -6.48 -14.64 4.48
N LYS A 166 -7.41 -15.07 5.34
CA LYS A 166 -8.80 -15.33 4.94
C LYS A 166 -9.51 -14.08 4.40
N ASP A 167 -9.40 -12.95 5.08
CA ASP A 167 -10.00 -11.70 4.61
C ASP A 167 -9.44 -11.28 3.24
N LEU A 168 -8.14 -11.52 3.00
CA LEU A 168 -7.49 -11.24 1.72
C LEU A 168 -7.95 -12.19 0.61
N GLU A 169 -8.16 -13.47 0.92
CA GLU A 169 -8.78 -14.44 0.00
C GLU A 169 -10.19 -14.02 -0.39
N ASP A 170 -11.03 -13.68 0.59
CA ASP A 170 -12.41 -13.23 0.39
C ASP A 170 -12.46 -11.93 -0.46
N ALA A 171 -11.44 -11.08 -0.34
CA ALA A 171 -11.28 -9.85 -1.12
C ALA A 171 -10.54 -10.03 -2.46
N ASN A 172 -10.12 -11.25 -2.80
CA ASN A 172 -9.33 -11.59 -3.99
C ASN A 172 -8.04 -10.73 -4.12
N VAL A 173 -7.36 -10.48 -3.00
CA VAL A 173 -6.10 -9.72 -2.92
C VAL A 173 -4.93 -10.71 -2.85
N PRO A 174 -3.93 -10.59 -3.75
CA PRO A 174 -2.79 -11.50 -3.74
C PRO A 174 -1.93 -11.30 -2.49
N TYR A 175 -1.56 -12.41 -1.85
CA TYR A 175 -0.73 -12.40 -0.66
C TYR A 175 0.20 -13.61 -0.58
N GLN A 176 1.23 -13.50 0.26
CA GLN A 176 2.09 -14.60 0.67
C GLN A 176 2.25 -14.60 2.19
N VAL A 177 2.55 -15.76 2.76
CA VAL A 177 2.82 -15.92 4.20
C VAL A 177 4.17 -16.58 4.39
N ILE A 178 5.00 -16.00 5.25
CA ILE A 178 6.27 -16.56 5.70
C ILE A 178 6.17 -16.80 7.21
N ASP A 179 6.56 -18.00 7.66
CA ASP A 179 6.73 -18.27 9.09
C ASP A 179 8.14 -17.82 9.51
N ALA A 180 8.20 -16.87 10.46
CA ALA A 180 9.46 -16.35 11.00
C ALA A 180 9.73 -16.88 12.42
N LYS A 181 9.42 -18.15 12.68
CA LYS A 181 9.89 -18.86 13.87
C LYS A 181 11.28 -19.45 13.62
N LYS A 182 12.21 -19.24 14.56
CA LYS A 182 13.53 -19.90 14.53
C LYS A 182 13.34 -21.41 14.39
N SER A 183 14.00 -21.99 13.40
CA SER A 183 14.18 -23.44 13.36
C SER A 183 15.20 -23.82 14.42
N ASN A 184 14.83 -24.72 15.32
CA ASN A 184 15.83 -25.38 16.18
C ASN A 184 16.67 -26.26 15.25
N MET A 185 17.80 -25.77 14.74
CA MET A 185 18.90 -26.66 14.41
C MET A 185 19.47 -27.13 15.75
N GLU A 186 19.05 -28.32 16.18
CA GLU A 186 19.81 -29.09 17.16
C GLU A 186 21.21 -29.31 16.57
N ILE A 187 22.23 -28.82 17.28
CA ILE A 187 23.64 -29.17 17.05
C ILE A 187 23.91 -30.46 17.81
#